data_AF-A0A486MWI9-F1
#
_entry.id   AF-A0A486MWI9-F1
#
_cell.length_a   1.000
_cell.length_b   1.000
_cell.length_c   1.000
_cell.angle_alpha   90.00
_cell.angle_beta   90.00
_cell.angle_gamma   90.00
#
_symmetry.space_group_name_H-M   'P 1'
#
loop_
_entity.id
_entity.type
_entity.pdbx_description
1 polymer ?
#
loop_
_entity_poly.entity_id
_entity_poly.type
_entity_poly.pdbx_seq_one_letter_code
_entity_poly.pdbx_strand_id
1 'polypeptide(L)'
;MSIADTLTTAAEAYVEKLSEVVKTPDFSITLGGVVLTELADRITSLSVTDNNGFDADQLTLSVDDSDGVTDLPPRGAELAVSIGWLGEALIYKGLYTVDEVGHSGPPDVIDITAHSADFREEMNVRREVSWHDVTVERVVSAIARRYDLKPMISEALIDIEIDHADQTEESDMSFLTRMAEMLGAIATVKNGCLLFILPGGGVSASGRALPSAEITRASGDRHRFRIADRDAYTGVRAYWLDLNFGKKKPVKVTKRKTNTARKKAEEKSSRPEGDYMEGAEGNVYVLRKTYQNETAAKRAAAAKWIQLQKGAAQFSITLARGRADLYPGMHLTVSGFKPEIDTQDWIIARAEHVIGDNGFTTKMELEAKISDWIAETEQ
;
A
#
# COMPACT_ATOMS: atom_id res chain seq x y z
N MET A 1 -35.33 37.70 -15.95
CA MET A 1 -35.43 36.25 -16.17
C MET A 1 -36.82 35.94 -16.64
N SER A 2 -36.95 35.24 -17.76
CA SER A 2 -38.23 34.74 -18.25
C SER A 2 -38.72 33.64 -17.30
N ILE A 3 -40.05 33.44 -17.21
CA ILE A 3 -40.64 32.34 -16.43
C ILE A 3 -40.08 30.98 -16.91
N ALA A 4 -39.74 30.86 -18.19
CA ALA A 4 -39.08 29.69 -18.74
C ALA A 4 -37.68 29.48 -18.15
N ASP A 5 -36.86 30.54 -18.03
CA ASP A 5 -35.51 30.43 -17.45
C ASP A 5 -35.58 29.95 -15.99
N THR A 6 -36.54 30.47 -15.21
CA THR A 6 -36.72 30.06 -13.81
C THR A 6 -37.19 28.62 -13.66
N LEU A 7 -38.02 28.12 -14.59
CA LEU A 7 -38.48 26.73 -14.59
C LEU A 7 -37.35 25.78 -14.99
N THR A 8 -36.53 26.15 -15.98
CA THR A 8 -35.37 25.36 -16.40
C THR A 8 -34.34 25.25 -15.29
N THR A 9 -33.99 26.36 -14.63
CA THR A 9 -33.06 26.34 -13.49
C THR A 9 -33.60 25.52 -12.32
N ALA A 10 -34.90 25.59 -12.03
CA ALA A 10 -35.51 24.78 -10.96
C ALA A 10 -35.53 23.28 -11.31
N ALA A 11 -35.77 22.92 -12.57
CA ALA A 11 -35.72 21.54 -13.05
C ALA A 11 -34.28 21.00 -13.01
N GLU A 12 -33.30 21.77 -13.46
CA GLU A 12 -31.88 21.41 -13.40
C GLU A 12 -31.42 21.20 -11.95
N ALA A 13 -31.76 22.12 -11.03
CA ALA A 13 -31.44 21.99 -9.61
C ALA A 13 -32.13 20.77 -8.96
N TYR A 14 -33.35 20.43 -9.39
CA TYR A 14 -34.05 19.25 -8.91
C TYR A 14 -33.41 17.95 -9.44
N VAL A 15 -33.03 17.91 -10.71
CA VAL A 15 -32.31 16.78 -11.32
C VAL A 15 -30.94 16.60 -10.68
N GLU A 16 -30.19 17.68 -10.44
CA GLU A 16 -28.90 17.65 -9.76
C GLU A 16 -29.06 17.10 -8.34
N LYS A 17 -30.05 17.57 -7.59
CA LYS A 17 -30.35 17.05 -6.25
C LYS A 17 -30.79 15.58 -6.26
N LEU A 18 -31.55 15.15 -7.27
CA LEU A 18 -31.93 13.73 -7.44
C LEU A 18 -30.71 12.85 -7.76
N SER A 19 -29.82 13.34 -8.61
CA SER A 19 -28.56 12.64 -8.95
C SER A 19 -27.62 12.54 -7.74
N GLU A 20 -27.66 13.52 -6.83
CA GLU A 20 -26.90 13.47 -5.58
C GLU A 20 -27.50 12.50 -4.55
N VAL A 21 -28.83 12.33 -4.57
CA VAL A 21 -29.57 11.44 -3.67
C VAL A 21 -29.49 9.98 -4.13
N VAL A 22 -29.51 9.74 -5.45
CA VAL A 22 -29.39 8.41 -6.05
C VAL A 22 -28.15 8.39 -6.94
N LYS A 23 -26.98 8.30 -6.31
CA LYS A 23 -25.72 8.08 -7.03
C LYS A 23 -25.64 6.65 -7.53
N THR A 24 -25.50 6.48 -8.83
CA THR A 24 -25.26 5.18 -9.48
C THR A 24 -23.77 5.01 -9.75
N PRO A 25 -23.16 3.89 -9.35
CA PRO A 25 -21.77 3.63 -9.67
C PRO A 25 -21.60 3.40 -11.17
N ASP A 26 -20.42 3.73 -11.68
CA ASP A 26 -20.07 3.53 -13.09
C ASP A 26 -18.65 2.98 -13.19
N PHE A 27 -18.38 2.22 -14.25
CA PHE A 27 -17.09 1.61 -14.49
C PHE A 27 -16.84 1.39 -15.98
N SER A 28 -15.57 1.25 -16.33
CA SER A 28 -15.15 0.90 -17.68
C SER A 28 -14.08 -0.17 -17.59
N ILE A 29 -14.31 -1.30 -18.26
CA ILE A 29 -13.35 -2.39 -18.39
C ILE A 29 -13.01 -2.53 -19.87
N THR A 30 -11.71 -2.59 -20.15
CA THR A 30 -11.19 -2.83 -21.50
C THR A 30 -10.39 -4.13 -21.52
N LEU A 31 -10.60 -4.96 -22.54
CA LEU A 31 -9.83 -6.15 -22.83
C LEU A 31 -9.01 -5.92 -24.09
N GLY A 32 -7.68 -5.91 -23.99
CA GLY A 32 -6.81 -5.62 -25.13
C GLY A 32 -7.09 -4.27 -25.81
N GLY A 33 -7.55 -3.28 -25.04
CA GLY A 33 -7.92 -1.94 -25.52
C GLY A 33 -9.35 -1.81 -26.08
N VAL A 34 -10.12 -2.91 -26.16
CA VAL A 34 -11.54 -2.88 -26.57
C VAL A 34 -12.42 -2.77 -25.34
N VAL A 35 -13.32 -1.77 -25.32
CA VAL A 35 -14.28 -1.58 -24.22
C VAL A 35 -15.32 -2.70 -24.23
N LEU A 36 -15.51 -3.35 -23.09
CA LEU A 36 -16.48 -4.44 -22.93
C LEU A 36 -17.83 -3.87 -22.47
N THR A 37 -18.58 -3.26 -23.40
CA THR A 37 -19.86 -2.62 -23.07
C THR A 37 -20.92 -3.59 -22.59
N GLU A 38 -20.89 -4.85 -23.06
CA GLU A 38 -21.87 -5.88 -22.67
C GLU A 38 -21.69 -6.35 -21.22
N LEU A 39 -20.53 -6.12 -20.61
CA LEU A 39 -20.31 -6.43 -19.19
C LEU A 39 -21.10 -5.49 -18.25
N ALA A 40 -21.49 -4.30 -18.72
CA ALA A 40 -22.21 -3.34 -17.89
C ALA A 40 -23.53 -3.89 -17.35
N ASP A 41 -24.22 -4.70 -18.16
CA ASP A 41 -25.51 -5.30 -17.80
C ASP A 41 -25.39 -6.65 -17.08
N ARG A 42 -24.17 -7.22 -17.03
CA ARG A 42 -23.92 -8.59 -16.52
C ARG A 42 -23.06 -8.63 -15.26
N ILE A 43 -22.28 -7.58 -14.96
CA ILE A 43 -21.47 -7.54 -13.74
C ILE A 43 -22.37 -7.45 -12.52
N THR A 44 -22.24 -8.43 -11.63
CA THR A 44 -22.90 -8.44 -10.33
C THR A 44 -22.00 -7.86 -9.25
N SER A 45 -20.69 -8.06 -9.37
CA SER A 45 -19.70 -7.52 -8.43
C SER A 45 -18.39 -7.18 -9.15
N LEU A 46 -17.82 -6.04 -8.79
CA LEU A 46 -16.47 -5.62 -9.17
C LEU A 46 -15.74 -5.17 -7.90
N SER A 47 -14.60 -5.79 -7.62
CA SER A 47 -13.71 -5.39 -6.54
C SER A 47 -12.31 -5.07 -7.06
N VAL A 48 -11.80 -3.90 -6.70
CA VAL A 48 -10.41 -3.50 -6.93
C VAL A 48 -9.75 -3.31 -5.58
N THR A 49 -8.74 -4.12 -5.30
CA THR A 49 -7.88 -3.99 -4.11
C THR A 49 -6.53 -3.43 -4.52
N ASP A 50 -6.21 -2.26 -4.00
CA ASP A 50 -4.87 -1.66 -4.08
C ASP A 50 -4.12 -1.87 -2.76
N ASN A 51 -2.90 -2.38 -2.85
CA ASN A 51 -2.04 -2.65 -1.70
C ASN A 51 -0.82 -1.71 -1.67
N ASN A 52 -0.41 -1.27 -0.48
CA ASN A 52 0.85 -0.57 -0.24
C ASN A 52 1.98 -1.58 -0.05
N GLY A 53 2.57 -2.06 -1.14
CA GLY A 53 3.86 -2.74 -1.10
C GLY A 53 3.92 -4.11 -1.77
N PHE A 54 4.23 -5.14 -0.96
CA PHE A 54 4.68 -6.46 -1.44
C PHE A 54 3.60 -7.29 -2.15
N ASP A 55 2.33 -7.03 -1.84
CA ASP A 55 1.21 -7.68 -2.51
C ASP A 55 0.86 -6.92 -3.79
N ALA A 56 0.60 -7.66 -4.88
CA ALA A 56 0.07 -7.05 -6.09
C ALA A 56 -1.36 -6.55 -5.86
N ASP A 57 -1.73 -5.53 -6.62
CA ASP A 57 -3.13 -5.10 -6.69
C ASP A 57 -3.94 -6.20 -7.39
N GLN A 58 -5.16 -6.41 -6.92
CA GLN A 58 -6.05 -7.48 -7.35
C GLN A 58 -7.35 -6.88 -7.88
N LEU A 59 -7.84 -7.45 -8.99
CA LEU A 59 -9.15 -7.24 -9.55
C LEU A 59 -9.95 -8.54 -9.44
N THR A 60 -11.18 -8.45 -8.93
CA THR A 60 -12.13 -9.56 -8.94
C THR A 60 -13.43 -9.10 -9.58
N LEU A 61 -13.94 -9.89 -10.52
CA LEU A 61 -15.20 -9.67 -11.21
C LEU A 61 -16.08 -10.90 -11.02
N SER A 62 -17.37 -10.68 -10.74
CA SER A 62 -18.40 -11.70 -10.83
C SER A 62 -19.41 -11.28 -11.89
N VAL A 63 -19.67 -12.17 -12.85
CA VAL A 63 -20.50 -11.91 -14.03
C VAL A 63 -21.63 -12.91 -14.08
N ASP A 64 -22.84 -12.44 -14.30
CA ASP A 64 -24.02 -13.28 -14.53
C ASP A 64 -23.90 -14.02 -15.86
N ASP A 65 -23.97 -15.35 -15.79
CA ASP A 65 -23.99 -16.24 -16.94
C ASP A 65 -25.22 -17.17 -16.93
N SER A 66 -26.31 -16.72 -16.31
CA SER A 66 -27.58 -17.48 -16.25
C SER A 66 -28.15 -17.87 -17.63
N ASP A 67 -27.72 -17.19 -18.70
CA ASP A 67 -28.11 -17.51 -20.08
C ASP A 67 -27.03 -18.30 -20.86
N GLY A 68 -25.85 -18.51 -20.29
CA GLY A 68 -24.73 -19.25 -20.89
C GLY A 68 -24.14 -18.59 -22.14
N VAL A 69 -24.29 -17.28 -22.29
CA VAL A 69 -23.83 -16.52 -23.47
C VAL A 69 -22.45 -15.91 -23.26
N THR A 70 -21.97 -15.80 -22.02
CA THR A 70 -20.73 -15.09 -21.70
C THR A 70 -19.52 -15.99 -21.90
N ASP A 71 -18.67 -15.65 -22.87
CA ASP A 71 -17.41 -16.38 -23.07
C ASP A 71 -16.46 -16.15 -21.89
N LEU A 72 -15.81 -17.23 -21.43
CA LEU A 72 -14.74 -17.14 -20.43
C LEU A 72 -13.54 -16.40 -21.04
N PRO A 73 -13.00 -15.36 -20.38
CA PRO A 73 -11.82 -14.67 -20.88
C PRO A 73 -10.60 -15.61 -20.86
N PRO A 74 -9.67 -15.47 -21.82
CA PRO A 74 -8.47 -16.28 -21.82
C PRO A 74 -7.59 -15.92 -20.63
N ARG A 75 -7.00 -16.94 -19.99
CA ARG A 75 -5.91 -16.73 -19.02
C ARG A 75 -4.77 -16.02 -19.74
N GLY A 76 -4.33 -14.88 -19.23
CA GLY A 76 -3.35 -14.05 -19.94
C GLY A 76 -3.92 -12.72 -20.41
N ALA A 77 -5.25 -12.62 -20.50
CA ALA A 77 -5.93 -11.40 -20.89
C ALA A 77 -5.55 -10.21 -20.02
N GLU A 78 -5.23 -9.08 -20.65
CA GLU A 78 -5.02 -7.80 -19.99
C GLU A 78 -6.36 -7.04 -19.88
N LEU A 79 -6.73 -6.71 -18.66
CA LEU A 79 -7.92 -5.94 -18.29
C LEU A 79 -7.49 -4.58 -17.73
N ALA A 80 -7.85 -3.50 -18.41
CA ALA A 80 -7.70 -2.15 -17.86
C ALA A 80 -9.03 -1.69 -17.25
N VAL A 81 -8.99 -1.26 -15.99
CA VAL A 81 -10.18 -0.93 -15.21
C VAL A 81 -10.18 0.52 -14.77
N SER A 82 -11.33 1.18 -14.96
CA SER A 82 -11.63 2.49 -14.40
C SER A 82 -12.96 2.43 -13.65
N ILE A 83 -13.06 3.11 -12.51
CA ILE A 83 -14.27 3.12 -11.67
C ILE A 83 -14.61 4.55 -11.25
N GLY A 84 -15.88 4.80 -10.94
CA GLY A 84 -16.34 6.11 -10.50
C GLY A 84 -17.85 6.15 -10.28
N TRP A 85 -18.39 7.36 -10.38
CA TRP A 85 -19.83 7.60 -10.31
C TRP A 85 -20.33 8.03 -11.69
N LEU A 86 -21.54 7.59 -12.05
CA LEU A 86 -22.17 7.96 -13.31
C LEU A 86 -22.26 9.49 -13.44
N GLY A 87 -21.81 10.02 -14.57
CA GLY A 87 -21.78 11.47 -14.83
C GLY A 87 -20.52 12.19 -14.33
N GLU A 88 -19.64 11.49 -13.61
CA GLU A 88 -18.30 11.98 -13.24
C GLU A 88 -17.21 11.33 -14.11
N ALA A 89 -16.02 11.92 -14.14
CA ALA A 89 -14.88 11.29 -14.82
C ALA A 89 -14.45 10.03 -14.06
N LEU A 90 -14.41 8.88 -14.75
CA LEU A 90 -13.92 7.63 -14.18
C LEU A 90 -12.43 7.73 -13.86
N ILE A 91 -12.03 7.12 -12.75
CA ILE A 91 -10.64 7.09 -12.30
C ILE A 91 -10.02 5.76 -12.71
N TYR A 92 -8.97 5.85 -13.52
CA TYR A 92 -8.17 4.69 -13.93
C TYR A 92 -7.49 4.04 -12.72
N LYS A 93 -7.73 2.75 -12.52
CA LYS A 93 -7.19 1.98 -11.39
C LYS A 93 -5.94 1.19 -11.75
N GLY A 94 -5.84 0.72 -12.97
CA GLY A 94 -4.66 -0.01 -13.42
C GLY A 94 -4.95 -1.00 -14.55
N LEU A 95 -3.89 -1.71 -14.93
CA LEU A 95 -3.90 -2.85 -15.83
C LEU A 95 -3.71 -4.12 -15.00
N TYR A 96 -4.56 -5.12 -15.21
CA TYR A 96 -4.56 -6.39 -14.49
C TYR A 96 -4.50 -7.54 -15.50
N THR A 97 -3.82 -8.62 -15.15
CA THR A 97 -3.71 -9.80 -16.02
C THR A 97 -4.52 -10.95 -15.42
N VAL A 98 -5.48 -11.49 -16.17
CA VAL A 98 -6.40 -12.55 -15.72
C VAL A 98 -5.64 -13.82 -15.44
N ASP A 99 -5.61 -14.28 -14.20
CA ASP A 99 -4.89 -15.48 -13.77
C ASP A 99 -5.80 -16.69 -13.53
N GLU A 100 -6.99 -16.45 -12.98
CA GLU A 100 -7.99 -17.46 -12.64
C GLU A 100 -9.36 -17.08 -13.22
N VAL A 101 -10.04 -18.07 -13.80
CA VAL A 101 -11.43 -17.96 -14.24
C VAL A 101 -12.17 -19.19 -13.72
N GLY A 102 -13.20 -18.96 -12.93
CA GLY A 102 -14.12 -19.95 -12.40
C GLY A 102 -15.50 -19.81 -13.02
N HIS A 103 -16.25 -20.91 -13.02
CA HIS A 103 -17.67 -20.94 -13.34
C HIS A 103 -18.38 -21.82 -12.31
N SER A 104 -19.44 -21.32 -11.69
CA SER A 104 -20.21 -22.03 -10.66
C SER A 104 -21.71 -21.89 -10.90
N GLY A 105 -22.55 -22.72 -10.27
CA GLY A 105 -24.01 -22.64 -10.39
C GLY A 105 -24.78 -23.52 -9.41
N PRO A 106 -26.12 -23.35 -9.23
CA PRO A 106 -26.97 -22.21 -9.61
C PRO A 106 -27.08 -21.10 -8.52
N PRO A 107 -27.27 -19.81 -8.87
CA PRO A 107 -27.30 -19.26 -10.24
C PRO A 107 -25.93 -19.33 -10.91
N ASP A 108 -25.92 -19.37 -12.25
CA ASP A 108 -24.68 -19.57 -13.02
C ASP A 108 -23.87 -18.26 -13.05
N VAL A 109 -22.63 -18.32 -12.55
CA VAL A 109 -21.76 -17.16 -12.34
C VAL A 109 -20.35 -17.48 -12.81
N ILE A 110 -19.76 -16.54 -13.55
CA ILE A 110 -18.34 -16.52 -13.91
C ILE A 110 -17.59 -15.63 -12.93
N ASP A 111 -16.60 -16.19 -12.25
CA ASP A 111 -15.70 -15.46 -11.34
C ASP A 111 -14.33 -15.29 -12.01
N ILE A 112 -13.88 -14.05 -12.15
CA ILE A 112 -12.59 -13.72 -12.76
C ILE A 112 -11.72 -13.07 -11.69
N THR A 113 -10.52 -13.62 -11.49
CA THR A 113 -9.47 -12.95 -10.71
C THR A 113 -8.35 -12.51 -11.66
N ALA A 114 -7.79 -11.34 -11.39
CA ALA A 114 -6.69 -10.78 -12.15
C ALA A 114 -5.76 -9.98 -11.21
N HIS A 115 -4.47 -9.95 -11.53
CA HIS A 115 -3.47 -9.25 -10.72
C HIS A 115 -2.69 -8.23 -11.56
N SER A 116 -2.31 -7.13 -10.94
CA SER A 116 -1.55 -6.03 -11.58
C SER A 116 -0.13 -6.39 -12.02
N ALA A 117 0.38 -7.52 -11.55
CA ALA A 117 1.65 -8.10 -11.98
C ALA A 117 1.39 -9.52 -12.48
N ASP A 118 1.87 -9.83 -13.69
CA ASP A 118 1.84 -11.20 -14.19
C ASP A 118 2.97 -12.00 -13.56
N PHE A 119 2.67 -12.64 -12.43
CA PHE A 119 3.63 -13.52 -11.76
C PHE A 119 3.65 -14.94 -12.33
N ARG A 120 2.87 -15.26 -13.37
CA ARG A 120 2.48 -16.65 -13.61
C ARG A 120 3.60 -17.56 -14.07
N GLU A 121 4.62 -17.06 -14.75
CA GLU A 121 5.67 -17.95 -15.25
C GLU A 121 7.08 -17.39 -15.03
N GLU A 122 7.46 -16.27 -15.63
CA GLU A 122 8.88 -15.89 -15.66
C GLU A 122 9.41 -15.28 -14.36
N MET A 123 8.62 -14.46 -13.66
CA MET A 123 9.04 -13.79 -12.41
C MET A 123 9.18 -14.74 -11.22
N ASN A 124 8.54 -15.91 -11.29
CA ASN A 124 8.64 -16.97 -10.29
C ASN A 124 9.74 -17.98 -10.59
N VAL A 125 10.41 -17.89 -11.75
CA VAL A 125 11.55 -18.74 -12.07
C VAL A 125 12.66 -18.49 -11.07
N ARG A 126 13.08 -19.56 -10.39
CA ARG A 126 14.24 -19.56 -9.50
C ARG A 126 15.52 -19.45 -10.32
N ARG A 127 16.45 -18.62 -9.84
CA ARG A 127 17.70 -18.34 -10.56
C ARG A 127 18.90 -18.40 -9.63
N GLU A 128 20.05 -18.56 -10.27
CA GLU A 128 21.36 -18.51 -9.66
C GLU A 128 22.16 -17.39 -10.31
N VAL A 129 22.32 -16.27 -9.60
CA VAL A 129 23.05 -15.09 -10.06
C VAL A 129 23.82 -14.49 -8.89
N SER A 130 25.10 -14.20 -9.11
CA SER A 130 25.90 -13.44 -8.15
C SER A 130 26.03 -11.99 -8.60
N TRP A 131 25.70 -11.08 -7.70
CA TRP A 131 25.84 -9.64 -7.85
C TRP A 131 27.04 -9.18 -7.02
N HIS A 132 28.03 -8.56 -7.65
CA HIS A 132 29.25 -8.12 -6.97
C HIS A 132 29.68 -6.77 -7.50
N ASP A 133 30.06 -5.85 -6.60
CA ASP A 133 30.49 -4.49 -6.94
C ASP A 133 29.50 -3.79 -7.91
N VAL A 134 28.22 -3.83 -7.53
CA VAL A 134 27.12 -3.23 -8.30
C VAL A 134 26.28 -2.31 -7.42
N THR A 135 25.62 -1.33 -8.05
CA THR A 135 24.65 -0.48 -7.35
C THR A 135 23.25 -1.10 -7.36
N VAL A 136 22.41 -0.66 -6.43
CA VAL A 136 20.96 -0.99 -6.42
C VAL A 136 20.33 -0.64 -7.78
N GLU A 137 20.66 0.51 -8.37
CA GLU A 137 20.16 0.89 -9.69
C GLU A 137 20.45 -0.18 -10.75
N ARG A 138 21.68 -0.69 -10.77
CA ARG A 138 22.12 -1.68 -11.76
C ARG A 138 21.39 -3.01 -11.59
N VAL A 139 21.20 -3.46 -10.35
CA VAL A 139 20.45 -4.67 -10.03
C VAL A 139 18.99 -4.54 -10.45
N VAL A 140 18.32 -3.50 -9.96
CA VAL A 140 16.88 -3.28 -10.21
C VAL A 140 16.62 -3.07 -11.69
N SER A 141 17.46 -2.30 -12.40
CA SER A 141 17.31 -2.07 -13.84
C SER A 141 17.55 -3.34 -14.67
N ALA A 142 18.52 -4.17 -14.29
CA ALA A 142 18.78 -5.43 -14.99
C ALA A 142 17.62 -6.41 -14.84
N ILE A 143 17.00 -6.47 -13.66
CA ILE A 143 15.80 -7.29 -13.43
C ILE A 143 14.59 -6.71 -14.16
N ALA A 144 14.34 -5.40 -14.07
CA ALA A 144 13.20 -4.76 -14.75
C ALA A 144 13.22 -5.01 -16.27
N ARG A 145 14.39 -4.87 -16.92
CA ARG A 145 14.57 -5.13 -18.35
C ARG A 145 14.28 -6.56 -18.77
N ARG A 146 14.43 -7.54 -17.87
CA ARG A 146 14.12 -8.94 -18.17
C ARG A 146 12.64 -9.17 -18.44
N TYR A 147 11.79 -8.33 -17.85
CA TYR A 147 10.34 -8.42 -17.90
C TYR A 147 9.71 -7.24 -18.65
N ASP A 148 10.49 -6.53 -19.47
CA ASP A 148 10.06 -5.32 -20.19
C ASP A 148 9.41 -4.24 -19.29
N LEU A 149 9.81 -4.21 -18.01
CA LEU A 149 9.34 -3.21 -17.04
C LEU A 149 10.23 -1.98 -17.02
N LYS A 150 9.62 -0.82 -16.76
CA LYS A 150 10.34 0.42 -16.50
C LYS A 150 10.81 0.46 -15.03
N PRO A 151 12.13 0.53 -14.73
CA PRO A 151 12.60 0.68 -13.37
C PRO A 151 12.30 2.08 -12.84
N MET A 152 11.80 2.16 -11.60
CA MET A 152 11.52 3.41 -10.88
C MET A 152 12.08 3.30 -9.47
N ILE A 153 13.16 4.03 -9.18
CA ILE A 153 13.97 3.86 -7.97
C ILE A 153 14.02 5.19 -7.22
N SER A 154 13.83 5.17 -5.91
CA SER A 154 14.00 6.39 -5.09
C SER A 154 15.45 6.88 -5.15
N GLU A 155 15.65 8.20 -5.30
CA GLU A 155 16.98 8.82 -5.43
C GLU A 155 17.97 8.39 -4.32
N ALA A 156 17.49 8.32 -3.07
CA ALA A 156 18.31 7.91 -1.92
C ALA A 156 18.84 6.46 -1.99
N LEU A 157 18.30 5.63 -2.90
CA LEU A 157 18.66 4.22 -3.08
C LEU A 157 19.56 3.98 -4.29
N ILE A 158 19.58 4.88 -5.28
CA ILE A 158 20.22 4.69 -6.60
C ILE A 158 21.71 4.32 -6.45
N ASP A 159 22.46 5.13 -5.70
CA ASP A 159 23.91 5.03 -5.56
C ASP A 159 24.34 4.07 -4.43
N ILE A 160 23.42 3.32 -3.84
CA ILE A 160 23.80 2.36 -2.80
C ILE A 160 24.55 1.20 -3.44
N GLU A 161 25.82 1.06 -3.08
CA GLU A 161 26.67 -0.06 -3.47
C GLU A 161 26.28 -1.34 -2.72
N ILE A 162 26.27 -2.44 -3.48
CA ILE A 162 26.10 -3.81 -3.03
C ILE A 162 27.45 -4.49 -3.24
N ASP A 163 28.20 -4.62 -2.14
CA ASP A 163 29.50 -5.31 -2.12
C ASP A 163 29.37 -6.72 -2.70
N HIS A 164 28.45 -7.51 -2.14
CA HIS A 164 28.13 -8.84 -2.66
C HIS A 164 26.72 -9.28 -2.28
N ALA A 165 25.98 -9.83 -3.22
CA ALA A 165 24.69 -10.45 -3.01
C ALA A 165 24.48 -11.63 -3.97
N ASP A 166 24.23 -12.80 -3.40
CA ASP A 166 23.85 -13.98 -4.18
C ASP A 166 22.33 -14.14 -4.23
N GLN A 167 21.82 -14.40 -5.43
CA GLN A 167 20.50 -14.94 -5.71
C GLN A 167 20.70 -16.45 -5.91
N THR A 168 20.32 -17.27 -4.93
CA THR A 168 20.57 -18.72 -4.95
C THR A 168 19.25 -19.46 -4.87
N GLU A 169 18.87 -20.15 -5.96
CA GLU A 169 17.57 -20.81 -6.10
C GLU A 169 16.38 -19.88 -5.77
N GLU A 170 16.56 -18.58 -6.03
CA GLU A 170 15.64 -17.52 -5.59
C GLU A 170 15.05 -16.84 -6.82
N SER A 171 13.75 -16.54 -6.80
CA SER A 171 13.10 -15.79 -7.87
C SER A 171 13.52 -14.31 -7.84
N ASP A 172 13.44 -13.61 -8.97
CA ASP A 172 13.85 -12.20 -9.00
C ASP A 172 13.00 -11.34 -8.05
N MET A 173 11.72 -11.65 -7.92
CA MET A 173 10.81 -10.94 -7.01
C MET A 173 11.17 -11.20 -5.54
N SER A 174 11.49 -12.45 -5.18
CA SER A 174 11.97 -12.77 -3.83
C SER A 174 13.30 -12.06 -3.54
N PHE A 175 14.22 -12.06 -4.49
CA PHE A 175 15.52 -11.40 -4.37
C PHE A 175 15.36 -9.89 -4.16
N LEU A 176 14.53 -9.23 -4.98
CA LEU A 176 14.20 -7.82 -4.84
C LEU A 176 13.51 -7.51 -3.52
N THR A 177 12.58 -8.36 -3.09
CA THR A 177 11.88 -8.25 -1.80
C THR A 177 12.87 -8.29 -0.65
N ARG A 178 13.76 -9.28 -0.63
CA ARG A 178 14.82 -9.41 0.38
C ARG A 178 15.78 -8.23 0.37
N MET A 179 16.16 -7.74 -0.81
CA MET A 179 17.01 -6.55 -0.96
C MET A 179 16.31 -5.29 -0.45
N ALA A 180 15.01 -5.14 -0.75
CA ALA A 180 14.20 -4.04 -0.28
C ALA A 180 14.09 -4.04 1.26
N GLU A 181 13.78 -5.19 1.87
CA GLU A 181 13.74 -5.35 3.32
C GLU A 181 15.07 -4.95 3.99
N MET A 182 16.21 -5.35 3.40
CA MET A 182 17.54 -4.99 3.92
C MET A 182 17.81 -3.48 3.89
N LEU A 183 17.28 -2.80 2.87
CA LEU A 183 17.46 -1.36 2.67
C LEU A 183 16.33 -0.51 3.29
N GLY A 184 15.32 -1.14 3.87
CA GLY A 184 14.11 -0.46 4.35
C GLY A 184 13.27 0.13 3.23
N ALA A 185 13.38 -0.42 2.03
CA ALA A 185 12.61 -0.08 0.85
C ALA A 185 11.45 -1.07 0.65
N ILE A 186 10.66 -0.84 -0.39
CA ILE A 186 9.62 -1.72 -0.92
C ILE A 186 9.94 -1.99 -2.39
N ALA A 187 9.78 -3.24 -2.82
CA ALA A 187 9.83 -3.66 -4.21
C ALA A 187 8.43 -4.12 -4.65
N THR A 188 7.87 -3.53 -5.71
CA THR A 188 6.57 -3.93 -6.26
C THR A 188 6.49 -3.64 -7.76
N VAL A 189 5.58 -4.31 -8.46
CA VAL A 189 5.33 -4.09 -9.89
C VAL A 189 3.94 -3.49 -10.05
N LYS A 190 3.85 -2.31 -10.66
CA LYS A 190 2.58 -1.62 -10.93
C LYS A 190 2.65 -0.87 -12.25
N ASN A 191 1.60 -0.95 -13.06
CA ASN A 191 1.44 -0.18 -14.30
C ASN A 191 2.67 -0.25 -15.23
N GLY A 192 3.19 -1.46 -15.47
CA GLY A 192 4.37 -1.68 -16.32
C GLY A 192 5.68 -1.12 -15.73
N CYS A 193 5.69 -0.73 -14.46
CA CYS A 193 6.86 -0.22 -13.76
C CYS A 193 7.27 -1.14 -12.60
N LEU A 194 8.58 -1.36 -12.45
CA LEU A 194 9.16 -1.98 -11.27
C LEU A 194 9.56 -0.86 -10.30
N LEU A 195 8.80 -0.72 -9.22
CA LEU A 195 9.00 0.28 -8.18
C LEU A 195 9.93 -0.27 -7.11
N PHE A 196 11.04 0.42 -6.84
CA PHE A 196 11.95 0.15 -5.73
C PHE A 196 12.14 1.42 -4.90
N ILE A 197 11.25 1.62 -3.92
CA ILE A 197 11.04 2.93 -3.29
C ILE A 197 11.06 2.87 -1.76
N LEU A 198 11.38 3.99 -1.12
CA LEU A 198 11.26 4.11 0.34
C LEU A 198 9.78 4.25 0.76
N PRO A 199 9.30 3.50 1.76
CA PRO A 199 7.94 3.60 2.27
C PRO A 199 7.71 4.93 3.01
N GLY A 200 6.47 5.43 2.95
CA GLY A 200 6.00 6.49 3.85
C GLY A 200 6.56 7.90 3.57
N GLY A 201 7.27 8.10 2.46
CA GLY A 201 7.77 9.42 2.07
C GLY A 201 6.68 10.39 1.62
N GLY A 202 5.42 9.95 1.51
CA GLY A 202 4.32 10.77 0.99
C GLY A 202 4.59 11.30 -0.41
N VAL A 203 5.50 10.66 -1.16
CA VAL A 203 5.91 11.05 -2.50
C VAL A 203 5.69 9.88 -3.44
N SER A 204 5.20 10.18 -4.64
CA SER A 204 5.15 9.24 -5.76
C SER A 204 6.55 8.77 -6.13
N ALA A 205 6.63 7.72 -6.96
CA ALA A 205 7.90 7.24 -7.53
C ALA A 205 8.67 8.32 -8.32
N SER A 206 8.02 9.42 -8.71
CA SER A 206 8.63 10.59 -9.36
C SER A 206 9.09 11.69 -8.39
N GLY A 207 8.97 11.47 -7.08
CA GLY A 207 9.32 12.45 -6.04
C GLY A 207 8.26 13.52 -5.78
N ARG A 208 7.14 13.54 -6.51
CA ARG A 208 6.02 14.47 -6.28
C ARG A 208 5.24 14.09 -5.03
N ALA A 209 4.94 15.06 -4.16
CA ALA A 209 4.09 14.86 -3.00
C ALA A 209 2.72 14.30 -3.40
N LEU A 210 2.27 13.27 -2.69
CA LEU A 210 0.95 12.68 -2.85
C LEU A 210 -0.09 13.62 -2.23
N PRO A 211 -1.27 13.75 -2.85
CA PRO A 211 -2.38 14.50 -2.28
C PRO A 211 -2.79 13.92 -0.93
N SER A 212 -3.22 14.79 -0.03
CA SER A 212 -3.86 14.42 1.23
C SER A 212 -5.38 14.40 1.06
N ALA A 213 -6.05 13.46 1.73
CA ALA A 213 -7.51 13.42 1.80
C ALA A 213 -7.99 13.52 3.26
N GLU A 214 -9.18 14.10 3.45
CA GLU A 214 -9.86 14.13 4.75
C GLU A 214 -11.04 13.16 4.74
N ILE A 215 -11.21 12.41 5.83
CA ILE A 215 -12.35 11.53 6.07
C ILE A 215 -12.99 11.87 7.40
N THR A 216 -14.27 12.21 7.35
CA THR A 216 -15.05 12.52 8.56
C THR A 216 -15.77 11.27 9.05
N ARG A 217 -16.18 11.28 10.32
CA ARG A 217 -17.03 10.22 10.88
C ARG A 217 -18.34 9.99 10.12
N ALA A 218 -18.89 11.03 9.49
CA ALA A 218 -20.12 10.92 8.70
C ALA A 218 -19.93 10.24 7.34
N SER A 219 -18.67 10.09 6.88
CA SER A 219 -18.35 9.52 5.57
C SER A 219 -18.43 7.98 5.54
N GLY A 220 -18.50 7.31 6.69
CA GLY A 220 -18.46 5.85 6.79
C GLY A 220 -19.40 5.26 7.82
N ASP A 221 -19.70 3.98 7.69
CA ASP A 221 -20.65 3.24 8.52
C ASP A 221 -19.96 2.48 9.66
N ARG A 222 -18.84 1.82 9.37
CA ARG A 222 -18.12 0.91 10.24
C ARG A 222 -16.65 1.31 10.29
N HIS A 223 -16.13 1.40 11.51
CA HIS A 223 -14.71 1.62 11.73
C HIS A 223 -14.18 0.68 12.82
N ARG A 224 -12.87 0.42 12.78
CA ARG A 224 -12.15 -0.33 13.80
C ARG A 224 -10.82 0.35 14.05
N PHE A 225 -10.52 0.59 15.32
CA PHE A 225 -9.22 1.09 15.76
C PHE A 225 -8.58 0.06 16.67
N ARG A 226 -7.29 -0.21 16.47
CA ARG A 226 -6.52 -1.14 17.27
C ARG A 226 -5.13 -0.58 17.54
N ILE A 227 -4.72 -0.64 18.80
CA ILE A 227 -3.34 -0.45 19.23
C ILE A 227 -2.84 -1.77 19.79
N ALA A 228 -1.59 -2.14 19.51
CA ALA A 228 -0.98 -3.37 20.00
C ALA A 228 0.29 -3.11 20.84
N ASP A 229 0.17 -3.20 22.17
CA ASP A 229 1.29 -3.00 23.10
C ASP A 229 2.40 -4.06 22.97
N ARG A 230 2.07 -5.27 22.48
CA ARG A 230 3.02 -6.38 22.38
C ARG A 230 4.15 -6.12 21.37
N ASP A 231 3.93 -5.19 20.44
CA ASP A 231 4.90 -4.72 19.44
C ASP A 231 5.43 -3.32 19.75
N ALA A 232 5.14 -2.79 20.94
CA ALA A 232 5.64 -1.51 21.41
C ALA A 232 7.09 -1.65 21.91
N TYR A 233 8.00 -1.88 20.97
CA TYR A 233 9.43 -1.79 21.22
C TYR A 233 9.84 -0.32 21.35
N THR A 234 10.80 -0.02 22.21
CA THR A 234 11.36 1.33 22.39
C THR A 234 12.58 1.59 21.49
N GLY A 235 13.06 0.56 20.80
CA GLY A 235 14.09 0.66 19.77
C GLY A 235 14.40 -0.68 19.11
N VAL A 236 15.25 -0.63 18.09
CA VAL A 236 15.87 -1.82 17.48
C VAL A 236 17.38 -1.78 17.68
N ARG A 237 17.97 -2.90 18.09
CA ARG A 237 19.42 -3.10 18.14
C ARG A 237 19.87 -4.05 17.03
N ALA A 238 20.88 -3.64 16.28
CA ALA A 238 21.60 -4.48 15.31
C ALA A 238 23.06 -4.65 15.76
N TYR A 239 23.74 -5.65 15.20
CA TYR A 239 25.18 -5.85 15.41
C TYR A 239 25.91 -5.87 14.08
N TRP A 240 27.10 -5.28 14.05
CA TRP A 240 28.02 -5.42 12.93
C TRP A 240 29.38 -5.94 13.39
N LEU A 241 30.13 -6.56 12.49
CA LEU A 241 31.48 -7.04 12.76
C LEU A 241 32.51 -5.98 12.42
N ASP A 242 33.22 -5.48 13.43
CA ASP A 242 34.34 -4.58 13.20
C ASP A 242 35.57 -5.38 12.78
N LEU A 243 35.88 -5.37 11.48
CA LEU A 243 37.02 -6.09 10.90
C LEU A 243 38.37 -5.60 11.42
N ASN A 244 38.46 -4.35 11.92
CA ASN A 244 39.72 -3.83 12.47
C ASN A 244 40.03 -4.43 13.86
N PHE A 245 38.99 -4.75 14.64
CA PHE A 245 39.15 -5.20 16.04
C PHE A 245 38.63 -6.62 16.29
N GLY A 246 38.04 -7.29 15.29
CA GLY A 246 37.48 -8.63 15.39
C GLY A 246 36.30 -8.74 16.38
N LYS A 247 35.62 -7.64 16.67
CA LYS A 247 34.57 -7.57 17.70
C LYS A 247 33.22 -7.19 17.08
N LYS A 248 32.15 -7.78 17.61
CA LYS A 248 30.78 -7.35 17.29
C LYS A 248 30.48 -6.05 18.02
N LYS A 249 30.08 -5.02 17.27
CA LYS A 249 29.66 -3.72 17.82
C LYS A 249 28.16 -3.53 17.65
N PRO A 250 27.43 -3.06 18.70
CA PRO A 250 26.01 -2.80 18.61
C PRO A 250 25.74 -1.45 17.93
N VAL A 251 24.57 -1.35 17.31
CA VAL A 251 23.97 -0.11 16.82
C VAL A 251 22.52 -0.11 17.30
N LYS A 252 22.04 1.03 17.80
CA LYS A 252 20.67 1.16 18.31
C LYS A 252 19.91 2.27 17.58
N VAL A 253 18.71 1.96 17.13
CA VAL A 253 17.78 2.92 16.53
C VAL A 253 16.62 3.13 17.49
N THR A 254 16.31 4.39 17.79
CA THR A 254 15.21 4.79 18.68
C THR A 254 14.46 5.99 18.09
N LYS A 255 13.26 6.28 18.63
CA LYS A 255 12.52 7.50 18.28
C LYS A 255 13.35 8.73 18.65
N ARG A 256 13.41 9.72 17.75
CA ARG A 256 13.98 11.03 18.04
C ARG A 256 13.19 11.69 19.17
N LYS A 257 13.80 11.85 20.35
CA LYS A 257 13.23 12.74 21.37
C LYS A 257 13.33 14.17 20.85
N THR A 258 12.21 14.78 20.47
CA THR A 258 12.16 16.22 20.23
C THR A 258 12.60 16.93 21.50
N ASN A 259 13.43 17.97 21.34
CA ASN A 259 14.18 18.64 22.40
C ASN A 259 13.31 19.51 23.33
N THR A 260 12.10 19.06 23.66
CA THR A 260 11.20 19.72 24.60
C THR A 260 11.16 18.88 25.87
N ALA A 261 11.80 19.43 26.91
CA ALA A 261 11.86 18.96 28.28
C ALA A 261 12.70 17.69 28.54
N ARG A 262 13.97 17.91 28.90
CA ARG A 262 14.57 17.21 30.05
C ARG A 262 13.71 17.49 31.29
N LYS A 263 12.56 16.82 31.41
CA LYS A 263 11.87 16.71 32.70
C LYS A 263 12.61 15.64 33.51
N LYS A 264 12.96 16.00 34.74
CA LYS A 264 13.59 15.13 35.74
C LYS A 264 12.84 13.79 35.79
N ALA A 265 13.60 12.71 35.95
CA ALA A 265 13.07 11.42 36.35
C ALA A 265 12.30 11.60 37.67
N GLU A 266 10.96 11.61 37.59
CA GLU A 266 10.09 11.50 38.74
C GLU A 266 9.61 10.05 38.87
N GLU A 267 9.46 9.63 40.13
CA GLU A 267 9.24 8.25 40.54
C GLU A 267 7.93 7.66 40.01
N LYS A 268 8.02 6.36 39.74
CA LYS A 268 6.96 5.48 39.25
C LYS A 268 5.66 5.64 40.04
N SER A 269 4.64 6.24 39.42
CA SER A 269 3.26 6.09 39.88
C SER A 269 2.60 4.91 39.16
N SER A 270 2.01 4.01 39.93
CA SER A 270 1.32 2.79 39.49
C SER A 270 -0.08 3.06 38.92
N ARG A 271 -0.23 4.05 38.03
CA ARG A 271 -1.47 4.31 37.29
C ARG A 271 -1.20 4.12 35.80
N PRO A 272 -2.04 3.35 35.08
CA PRO A 272 -1.95 3.23 33.63
C PRO A 272 -2.52 4.49 33.01
N GLU A 273 -1.77 5.57 33.09
CA GLU A 273 -2.06 6.85 32.43
C GLU A 273 -0.82 7.19 31.61
N GLY A 274 -0.61 6.39 30.56
CA GLY A 274 0.47 6.53 29.60
C GLY A 274 -0.10 6.67 28.19
N ASP A 275 0.66 7.34 27.33
CA ASP A 275 0.40 7.37 25.89
C ASP A 275 0.38 5.91 25.38
N TYR A 276 -0.75 5.45 24.85
CA TYR A 276 -0.96 4.04 24.46
C TYR A 276 0.04 3.53 23.41
N MET A 277 0.86 4.42 22.85
CA MET A 277 1.90 4.14 21.85
C MET A 277 3.30 3.93 22.47
N GLU A 278 3.52 4.32 23.72
CA GLU A 278 4.80 4.14 24.39
C GLU A 278 4.82 2.80 25.13
N GLY A 279 5.42 1.80 24.49
CA GLY A 279 5.67 0.52 25.14
C GLY A 279 6.49 0.67 26.41
N ALA A 280 6.32 -0.27 27.34
CA ALA A 280 7.02 -0.26 28.62
C ALA A 280 8.53 0.02 28.42
N GLU A 281 9.03 1.09 29.06
CA GLU A 281 10.41 1.56 28.92
C GLU A 281 11.41 0.39 29.07
N GLY A 282 12.08 0.02 27.96
CA GLY A 282 13.18 -0.95 27.96
C GLY A 282 13.07 -2.13 27.00
N ASN A 283 11.93 -2.33 26.32
CA ASN A 283 11.78 -3.42 25.36
C ASN A 283 12.46 -3.08 24.01
N VAL A 284 13.72 -3.48 23.82
CA VAL A 284 14.49 -3.26 22.57
C VAL A 284 14.51 -4.53 21.72
N TYR A 285 14.04 -4.46 20.48
CA TYR A 285 14.09 -5.59 19.55
C TYR A 285 15.51 -5.83 19.08
N VAL A 286 16.04 -7.05 19.19
CA VAL A 286 17.41 -7.37 18.77
C VAL A 286 17.40 -8.17 17.46
N LEU A 287 18.01 -7.61 16.42
CA LEU A 287 18.23 -8.31 15.15
C LEU A 287 19.24 -9.45 15.34
N ARG A 288 18.85 -10.66 14.93
CA ARG A 288 19.67 -11.88 15.07
C ARG A 288 20.87 -11.89 14.11
N LYS A 289 20.72 -11.28 12.92
CA LYS A 289 21.77 -11.21 11.89
C LYS A 289 22.86 -10.23 12.30
N THR A 290 24.11 -10.64 12.14
CA THR A 290 25.28 -9.74 12.24
C THR A 290 25.59 -9.20 10.85
N TYR A 291 25.77 -7.89 10.72
CA TYR A 291 26.06 -7.20 9.46
C TYR A 291 27.56 -7.00 9.26
N GLN A 292 27.98 -6.78 8.02
CA GLN A 292 29.40 -6.60 7.67
C GLN A 292 29.95 -5.25 8.12
N ASN A 293 29.14 -4.19 8.08
CA ASN A 293 29.56 -2.83 8.42
C ASN A 293 28.48 -2.10 9.23
N GLU A 294 28.87 -0.96 9.83
CA GLU A 294 28.02 -0.15 10.68
C GLU A 294 26.82 0.43 9.91
N THR A 295 27.02 0.86 8.66
CA THR A 295 25.99 1.48 7.83
C THR A 295 24.86 0.51 7.50
N ALA A 296 25.18 -0.74 7.16
CA ALA A 296 24.20 -1.79 6.92
C ALA A 296 23.44 -2.17 8.21
N ALA A 297 24.13 -2.26 9.36
CA ALA A 297 23.46 -2.49 10.63
C ALA A 297 22.49 -1.35 11.00
N LYS A 298 22.88 -0.09 10.79
CA LYS A 298 22.02 1.09 11.00
C LYS A 298 20.77 1.04 10.13
N ARG A 299 20.93 0.80 8.83
CA ARG A 299 19.81 0.71 7.87
C ARG A 299 18.86 -0.43 8.22
N ALA A 300 19.38 -1.61 8.52
CA ALA A 300 18.53 -2.74 8.87
C ALA A 300 17.81 -2.56 10.21
N ALA A 301 18.45 -1.95 11.21
CA ALA A 301 17.80 -1.58 12.45
C ALA A 301 16.66 -0.57 12.22
N ALA A 302 16.90 0.43 11.37
CA ALA A 302 15.90 1.42 11.00
C ALA A 302 14.73 0.83 10.20
N ALA A 303 15.01 -0.03 9.22
CA ALA A 303 13.99 -0.75 8.45
C ALA A 303 13.09 -1.57 9.38
N LYS A 304 13.70 -2.31 10.32
CA LYS A 304 12.94 -3.10 11.30
C LYS A 304 12.17 -2.22 12.27
N TRP A 305 12.73 -1.07 12.67
CA TRP A 305 12.04 -0.10 13.51
C TRP A 305 10.78 0.42 12.82
N ILE A 306 10.90 0.81 11.56
CA ILE A 306 9.78 1.24 10.72
C ILE A 306 8.71 0.14 10.66
N GLN A 307 9.10 -1.11 10.39
CA GLN A 307 8.17 -2.24 10.32
C GLN A 307 7.40 -2.46 11.63
N LEU A 308 8.07 -2.37 12.79
CA LEU A 308 7.43 -2.51 14.10
C LEU A 308 6.45 -1.38 14.39
N GLN A 309 6.78 -0.15 13.97
CA GLN A 309 5.91 1.01 14.17
C GLN A 309 4.66 0.99 13.28
N LYS A 310 4.75 0.48 12.04
CA LYS A 310 3.58 0.34 11.14
C LYS A 310 2.43 -0.48 11.76
N GLY A 311 2.76 -1.52 12.52
CA GLY A 311 1.78 -2.38 13.18
C GLY A 311 1.26 -1.88 14.54
N ALA A 312 1.85 -0.80 15.08
CA ALA A 312 1.54 -0.34 16.44
C ALA A 312 0.13 0.25 16.55
N ALA A 313 -0.31 1.00 15.53
CA ALA A 313 -1.65 1.57 15.45
C ALA A 313 -2.26 1.33 14.07
N GLN A 314 -3.41 0.64 14.06
CA GLN A 314 -4.17 0.32 12.87
C GLN A 314 -5.57 0.91 12.97
N PHE A 315 -6.01 1.56 11.90
CA PHE A 315 -7.37 2.06 11.77
C PHE A 315 -7.97 1.58 10.46
N SER A 316 -9.17 1.01 10.48
CA SER A 316 -9.91 0.69 9.27
C SER A 316 -11.29 1.33 9.27
N ILE A 317 -11.74 1.74 8.09
CA ILE A 317 -13.05 2.37 7.89
C ILE A 317 -13.63 1.94 6.55
N THR A 318 -14.94 1.70 6.52
CA THR A 318 -15.70 1.52 5.28
C THR A 318 -16.49 2.80 5.00
N LEU A 319 -16.25 3.39 3.83
CA LEU A 319 -16.95 4.56 3.35
C LEU A 319 -18.28 4.16 2.71
N ALA A 320 -19.35 4.86 3.10
CA ALA A 320 -20.69 4.64 2.56
C ALA A 320 -20.81 5.09 1.11
N ARG A 321 -20.04 6.12 0.73
CA ARG A 321 -19.85 6.55 -0.66
C ARG A 321 -18.43 6.23 -1.08
N GLY A 322 -18.29 5.37 -2.07
CA GLY A 322 -17.02 5.02 -2.68
C GLY A 322 -16.28 6.25 -3.22
N ARG A 323 -14.95 6.20 -3.06
CA ARG A 323 -14.02 7.26 -3.43
C ARG A 323 -12.86 6.64 -4.19
N ALA A 324 -12.95 6.64 -5.51
CA ALA A 324 -11.97 6.02 -6.40
C ALA A 324 -10.63 6.79 -6.44
N ASP A 325 -10.60 8.02 -5.95
CA ASP A 325 -9.43 8.89 -5.86
C ASP A 325 -8.46 8.50 -4.74
N LEU A 326 -8.86 7.58 -3.86
CA LEU A 326 -8.06 7.09 -2.75
C LEU A 326 -7.17 5.94 -3.21
N TYR A 327 -5.88 6.02 -2.91
CA TYR A 327 -4.90 5.00 -3.23
C TYR A 327 -3.87 4.84 -2.11
N PRO A 328 -3.22 3.67 -2.02
CA PRO A 328 -2.24 3.43 -0.98
C PRO A 328 -1.05 4.40 -1.05
N GLY A 329 -0.56 4.80 0.12
CA GLY A 329 0.51 5.79 0.27
C GLY A 329 0.03 7.24 0.44
N MET A 330 -1.24 7.57 0.15
CA MET A 330 -1.78 8.90 0.44
C MET A 330 -1.84 9.20 1.93
N HIS A 331 -1.64 10.48 2.26
CA HIS A 331 -1.89 11.00 3.60
C HIS A 331 -3.38 11.16 3.84
N LEU A 332 -3.83 10.75 5.02
CA LEU A 332 -5.21 10.88 5.43
C LEU A 332 -5.31 11.54 6.81
N THR A 333 -6.15 12.57 6.90
CA THR A 333 -6.63 13.09 8.18
C THR A 333 -8.03 12.56 8.45
N VAL A 334 -8.28 12.19 9.71
CA VAL A 334 -9.60 11.72 10.14
C VAL A 334 -10.16 12.66 11.20
N SER A 335 -11.47 12.91 11.16
CA SER A 335 -12.13 13.84 12.08
C SER A 335 -13.48 13.31 12.58
N GLY A 336 -13.80 13.58 13.84
CA GLY A 336 -15.04 13.16 14.47
C GLY A 336 -14.98 11.77 15.12
N PHE A 337 -13.77 11.25 15.35
CA PHE A 337 -13.56 10.05 16.17
C PHE A 337 -13.01 10.45 17.55
N LYS A 338 -12.38 9.51 18.25
CA LYS A 338 -11.73 9.82 19.51
C LYS A 338 -10.46 10.65 19.28
N PRO A 339 -10.06 11.50 20.24
CA PRO A 339 -8.88 12.36 20.08
C PRO A 339 -7.59 11.60 19.73
N GLU A 340 -7.44 10.38 20.23
CA GLU A 340 -6.27 9.52 19.95
C GLU A 340 -6.21 9.06 18.48
N ILE A 341 -7.34 9.07 17.77
CA ILE A 341 -7.46 8.71 16.36
C ILE A 341 -7.31 9.96 15.48
N ASP A 342 -7.98 11.05 15.87
CA ASP A 342 -8.04 12.30 15.08
C ASP A 342 -6.70 13.07 15.06
N THR A 343 -5.90 12.95 16.12
CA THR A 343 -4.60 13.66 16.21
C THR A 343 -3.51 13.02 15.33
N GLN A 344 -3.74 11.79 14.87
CA GLN A 344 -2.75 11.02 14.14
C GLN A 344 -2.77 11.33 12.64
N ASP A 345 -1.58 11.46 12.04
CA ASP A 345 -1.41 11.47 10.58
C ASP A 345 -1.43 10.01 10.10
N TRP A 346 -2.40 9.67 9.26
CA TRP A 346 -2.63 8.32 8.76
C TRP A 346 -2.10 8.18 7.33
N ILE A 347 -1.65 6.98 6.98
CA ILE A 347 -1.28 6.62 5.61
C ILE A 347 -2.18 5.45 5.19
N ILE A 348 -2.72 5.52 3.97
CA ILE A 348 -3.50 4.42 3.40
C ILE A 348 -2.54 3.25 3.10
N ALA A 349 -2.71 2.14 3.80
CA ALA A 349 -1.96 0.91 3.58
C ALA A 349 -2.66 -0.02 2.57
N ARG A 350 -3.98 -0.05 2.58
CA ARG A 350 -4.80 -0.80 1.61
C ARG A 350 -6.08 -0.05 1.31
N ALA A 351 -6.47 0.00 0.05
CA ALA A 351 -7.75 0.52 -0.40
C ALA A 351 -8.48 -0.56 -1.20
N GLU A 352 -9.71 -0.85 -0.82
CA GLU A 352 -10.57 -1.84 -1.45
C GLU A 352 -11.84 -1.14 -1.93
N HIS A 353 -12.03 -1.07 -3.23
CA HIS A 353 -13.17 -0.45 -3.89
C HIS A 353 -14.11 -1.55 -4.38
N VAL A 354 -15.37 -1.52 -3.94
CA VAL A 354 -16.35 -2.55 -4.31
C VAL A 354 -17.57 -1.89 -4.91
N ILE A 355 -17.94 -2.33 -6.12
CA ILE A 355 -19.19 -2.03 -6.81
C ILE A 355 -20.01 -3.33 -6.82
N GLY A 356 -21.19 -3.32 -6.20
CA GLY A 356 -22.10 -4.46 -6.18
C GLY A 356 -23.48 -4.08 -5.63
N ASP A 357 -24.18 -5.01 -5.00
CA ASP A 357 -25.55 -4.81 -4.48
C ASP A 357 -25.71 -3.62 -3.53
N ASN A 358 -24.66 -3.28 -2.77
CA ASN A 358 -24.64 -2.14 -1.84
C ASN A 358 -24.20 -0.82 -2.51
N GLY A 359 -24.16 -0.76 -3.83
CA GLY A 359 -23.63 0.36 -4.60
C GLY A 359 -22.10 0.37 -4.63
N PHE A 360 -21.51 1.56 -4.73
CA PHE A 360 -20.05 1.74 -4.68
C PHE A 360 -19.59 2.15 -3.28
N THR A 361 -18.79 1.28 -2.67
CA THR A 361 -18.17 1.48 -1.35
C THR A 361 -16.65 1.47 -1.44
N THR A 362 -15.99 2.03 -0.45
CA THR A 362 -14.52 1.98 -0.36
C THR A 362 -14.12 1.67 1.06
N LYS A 363 -13.46 0.54 1.26
CA LYS A 363 -12.88 0.15 2.53
C LYS A 363 -11.40 0.51 2.53
N MET A 364 -10.94 1.08 3.63
CA MET A 364 -9.55 1.44 3.80
C MET A 364 -8.97 0.82 5.06
N GLU A 365 -7.71 0.44 4.96
CA GLU A 365 -6.86 0.10 6.09
C GLU A 365 -5.74 1.13 6.16
N LEU A 366 -5.63 1.79 7.31
CA LEU A 366 -4.72 2.88 7.58
C LEU A 366 -3.71 2.47 8.63
N GLU A 367 -2.48 2.95 8.43
CA GLU A 367 -1.38 2.82 9.37
C GLU A 367 -0.92 4.20 9.83
N ALA A 368 -0.51 4.30 11.10
CA ALA A 368 0.03 5.53 11.64
C ALA A 368 1.32 5.93 10.91
N LYS A 369 1.41 7.19 10.48
CA LYS A 369 2.65 7.74 9.94
C LYS A 369 3.75 7.70 10.99
N ILE A 370 4.91 7.23 10.55
CA ILE A 370 6.09 7.11 11.39
C ILE A 370 6.83 8.45 11.38
N SER A 371 7.11 8.99 12.56
CA SER A 371 7.94 10.18 12.74
C SER A 371 9.43 9.85 12.48
N ASP A 372 10.21 10.83 12.04
CA ASP A 372 11.66 10.69 11.82
C ASP A 372 12.39 10.03 13.01
N TRP A 373 13.30 9.09 12.73
CA TRP A 373 14.09 8.35 13.71
C TRP A 373 15.55 8.84 13.76
N ILE A 374 16.27 8.52 14.85
CA ILE A 374 17.73 8.73 14.96
C ILE A 374 18.40 7.37 15.17
N ALA A 375 19.47 7.09 14.41
CA ALA A 375 20.42 6.03 14.75
C ALA A 375 21.45 6.59 15.72
N GLU A 376 21.54 5.99 16.90
CA GLU A 376 22.61 6.24 17.87
C GLU A 376 23.58 5.06 17.87
N THR A 377 24.86 5.36 17.92
CA THR A 377 25.91 4.36 18.10
C THR A 377 26.14 4.24 19.61
N GLU A 378 25.90 3.07 20.20
CA GLU A 378 26.26 2.82 21.60
C GLU A 378 27.81 2.77 21.66
N GLN A 379 28.43 3.77 22.32
CA GLN A 379 29.88 3.87 22.51
C GLN A 379 30.42 2.77 23.43
#